data_AF-A0A939V4Z4-F1
#
_entry.id   AF-A0A939V4Z4-F1
#
_cell.length_a   1.000
_cell.length_b   1.000
_cell.length_c   1.000
_cell.angle_alpha   90.00
_cell.angle_beta   90.00
_cell.angle_gamma   90.00
#
_symmetry.space_group_name_H-M   'P 1'
#
loop_
_entity.id
_entity.type
_entity.pdbx_description
1 polymer ?
#
loop_
_entity_poly.entity_id
_entity_poly.type
_entity_poly.pdbx_seq_one_letter_code
_entity_poly.pdbx_strand_id
1 'polypeptide(L)'
;MTLVFMYLGLMIVAIAILAILFILGLTFLIVGLVKKGKAKNRGKKAPLVFIIVGIVFLVLPVGCGTVALLSGATSSVKTAIQRRLYEHPTDRWKKEWVTDNSAADEAIHTMLEAADNGDRELFESFFSEEIQNRPDFEQRMERFWKKYPGGLYREGIKPENGVSGGASYDHGSVVKDGYATYSIESGGQWYFISLELHYQDTDHPEKVGVTGFILGDLVRRALLLEEANDVTSEYEMSYIDCQINNDPSIEAKRIGGIPRIWNETPEQKLTKEEMRDLLSACYSVQDLIDKGVGEPNAEFKMSNATGYEVYYGLKSSDGREQFLHITASQPRGRIISGYLCYEDETDYDFEMCPFRPVENDD
;
A
#
# COMPACT_ATOMS: atom_id res chain seq x y z
N MET A 1 19.38 -22.05 18.92
CA MET A 1 18.87 -23.32 18.34
C MET A 1 17.76 -23.96 19.20
N THR A 2 17.93 -24.10 20.53
CA THR A 2 16.92 -24.67 21.44
C THR A 2 15.59 -23.92 21.53
N LEU A 3 15.59 -22.59 21.42
CA LEU A 3 14.37 -21.77 21.53
C LEU A 3 13.40 -21.98 20.35
N VAL A 4 13.94 -22.14 19.15
CA VAL A 4 13.16 -22.34 17.91
C VAL A 4 12.47 -23.70 17.93
N PHE A 5 13.17 -24.76 18.33
CA PHE A 5 12.58 -26.09 18.46
C PHE A 5 11.51 -26.16 19.56
N MET A 6 11.70 -25.44 20.66
CA MET A 6 10.70 -25.32 21.72
C MET A 6 9.43 -24.60 21.22
N TYR A 7 9.60 -23.52 20.47
CA TYR A 7 8.48 -22.78 19.87
C TYR A 7 7.73 -23.62 18.83
N LEU A 8 8.45 -24.32 17.96
CA LEU A 8 7.86 -25.21 16.95
C LEU A 8 7.07 -26.36 17.60
N GLY A 9 7.61 -26.93 18.68
CA GLY A 9 6.93 -27.96 19.47
C GLY A 9 5.63 -27.44 20.10
N LEU A 10 5.66 -26.25 20.70
CA LEU A 10 4.47 -25.59 21.25
C LEU A 10 3.40 -25.33 20.19
N MET A 11 3.80 -24.86 19.00
CA MET A 11 2.89 -24.62 17.88
C MET A 11 2.21 -25.91 17.39
N ILE A 12 2.97 -27.01 17.26
CA ILE A 12 2.42 -28.32 16.87
C ILE A 12 1.39 -28.79 17.91
N VAL A 13 1.69 -28.65 19.20
CA VAL A 13 0.78 -29.02 20.28
C VAL A 13 -0.48 -28.14 20.24
N ALA A 14 -0.36 -26.83 20.03
CA ALA A 14 -1.50 -25.93 19.91
C ALA A 14 -2.40 -26.29 18.72
N ILE A 15 -1.83 -26.58 17.55
CA ILE A 15 -2.57 -27.03 16.37
C ILE A 15 -3.29 -28.36 16.64
N ALA A 16 -2.62 -29.31 17.27
CA ALA A 16 -3.23 -30.60 17.62
C ALA A 16 -4.42 -30.42 18.56
N ILE A 17 -4.31 -29.55 19.58
CA ILE A 17 -5.42 -29.21 20.49
C ILE A 17 -6.58 -28.59 19.72
N LEU A 18 -6.32 -27.62 18.84
CA LEU A 18 -7.36 -26.96 18.04
C LEU A 18 -8.07 -27.95 17.10
N ALA A 19 -7.33 -28.87 16.48
CA ALA A 19 -7.90 -29.92 15.63
C ALA A 19 -8.82 -30.87 16.43
N ILE A 20 -8.40 -31.28 17.63
CA ILE A 20 -9.22 -32.11 18.52
C ILE A 20 -10.51 -31.38 18.94
N LEU A 21 -10.39 -30.10 19.33
CA LEU A 21 -11.55 -29.28 19.70
C LEU A 21 -12.53 -29.12 18.54
N PHE A 22 -12.01 -28.94 17.32
CA PHE A 22 -12.83 -28.86 16.10
C PHE A 22 -13.60 -30.16 15.84
N ILE A 23 -12.92 -31.33 15.91
CA ILE A 23 -13.55 -32.64 15.69
C ILE A 23 -14.63 -32.92 16.75
N LEU A 24 -14.34 -32.62 18.03
CA LEU A 24 -15.29 -32.80 19.12
C LEU A 24 -16.49 -31.86 18.95
N GLY A 25 -16.25 -30.59 18.64
CA GLY A 25 -17.29 -29.60 18.40
C GLY A 25 -18.21 -30.00 17.26
N LEU A 26 -17.65 -30.43 16.13
CA LEU A 26 -18.40 -30.91 14.97
C LEU A 26 -19.22 -32.16 15.30
N THR A 27 -18.65 -33.11 16.04
CA THR A 27 -19.36 -34.33 16.46
C THR A 27 -20.56 -33.99 17.36
N PHE A 28 -20.39 -33.12 18.35
CA PHE A 28 -21.49 -32.68 19.22
C PHE A 28 -22.58 -31.92 18.46
N LEU A 29 -22.18 -31.06 17.51
CA LEU A 29 -23.10 -30.32 16.65
C LEU A 29 -23.95 -31.28 15.80
N ILE A 30 -23.32 -32.24 15.11
CA ILE A 30 -24.01 -33.25 14.28
C ILE A 30 -24.95 -34.09 15.13
N VAL A 31 -24.49 -34.60 16.28
CA VAL A 31 -25.32 -35.40 17.20
C VAL A 31 -26.51 -34.58 17.72
N GLY A 32 -26.29 -33.30 18.04
CA GLY A 32 -27.34 -32.38 18.47
C GLY A 32 -28.41 -32.15 17.41
N LEU A 33 -27.99 -31.87 16.17
CA LEU A 33 -28.88 -31.66 15.02
C LEU A 33 -29.69 -32.93 14.68
N VAL A 34 -29.03 -34.09 14.59
CA VAL A 34 -29.68 -35.37 14.31
C VAL A 34 -30.67 -35.74 15.41
N LYS A 35 -30.33 -35.53 16.69
CA LYS A 35 -31.24 -35.80 17.81
C LYS A 35 -32.43 -34.84 17.84
N LYS A 36 -32.26 -33.57 17.45
CA LYS A 36 -33.33 -32.57 17.36
C LYS A 36 -34.34 -32.89 16.26
N GLY A 37 -33.88 -33.47 15.14
CA GLY A 37 -34.73 -33.86 14.01
C GLY A 37 -35.67 -35.05 14.27
N LYS A 38 -35.40 -35.87 15.30
CA LYS A 38 -36.25 -37.04 15.64
C LYS A 38 -37.50 -36.62 16.39
N ALA A 39 -38.67 -37.07 15.93
CA ALA A 39 -39.98 -36.78 16.54
C ALA A 39 -40.05 -37.07 18.05
N LYS A 40 -39.36 -38.13 18.52
CA LYS A 40 -39.26 -38.56 19.93
C LYS A 40 -38.57 -37.53 20.87
N ASN A 41 -37.91 -36.51 20.31
CA ASN A 41 -37.13 -35.52 21.05
C ASN A 41 -37.66 -34.09 20.91
N ARG A 42 -38.82 -33.88 20.27
CA ARG A 42 -39.47 -32.56 20.25
C ARG A 42 -39.77 -32.10 21.68
N GLY A 43 -39.30 -30.89 22.03
CA GLY A 43 -39.47 -30.29 23.36
C GLY A 43 -38.41 -30.64 24.41
N LYS A 44 -37.45 -31.53 24.12
CA LYS A 44 -36.37 -31.87 25.07
C LYS A 44 -35.23 -30.85 24.99
N LYS A 45 -34.65 -30.50 26.15
CA LYS A 45 -33.50 -29.57 26.23
C LYS A 45 -32.17 -30.21 25.84
N ALA A 46 -32.03 -31.53 25.94
CA ALA A 46 -30.75 -32.22 25.69
C ALA A 46 -30.18 -32.04 24.27
N PRO A 47 -30.97 -32.12 23.17
CA PRO A 47 -30.45 -31.83 21.82
C PRO A 47 -29.96 -30.39 21.66
N LEU A 48 -30.59 -29.43 22.34
CA LEU A 48 -30.16 -28.03 22.32
C LEU A 48 -28.82 -27.83 23.03
N VAL A 49 -28.59 -28.51 24.16
CA VAL A 49 -27.31 -28.48 24.89
C VAL A 49 -26.16 -28.99 24.01
N PHE A 50 -26.36 -30.10 23.29
CA PHE A 50 -25.33 -30.62 22.38
C PHE A 50 -24.99 -29.66 21.24
N ILE A 51 -25.98 -28.93 20.71
CA ILE A 51 -25.75 -27.90 19.69
C ILE A 51 -24.94 -26.73 20.28
N ILE A 52 -25.32 -26.21 21.44
CA ILE A 52 -24.62 -25.10 22.10
C ILE A 52 -23.18 -25.48 22.42
N VAL A 53 -22.97 -26.66 23.01
CA VAL A 53 -21.62 -27.17 23.33
C VAL A 53 -20.79 -27.35 22.05
N GLY A 54 -21.38 -27.88 20.98
CA GLY A 54 -20.73 -28.00 19.68
C GLY A 54 -20.30 -26.64 19.11
N ILE A 55 -21.15 -25.62 19.18
CA ILE A 55 -20.83 -24.26 18.75
C ILE A 55 -19.67 -23.67 19.57
N VAL A 56 -19.72 -23.76 20.90
CA VAL A 56 -18.67 -23.23 21.78
C VAL A 56 -17.30 -23.85 21.45
N PHE A 57 -17.25 -25.16 21.20
CA PHE A 57 -16.02 -25.84 20.81
C PHE A 57 -15.51 -25.47 19.41
N LEU A 58 -16.39 -25.03 18.51
CA LEU A 58 -16.04 -24.59 17.15
C LEU A 58 -15.61 -23.12 17.08
N VAL A 59 -16.07 -22.25 17.99
CA VAL A 59 -15.75 -20.82 17.96
C VAL A 59 -14.24 -20.56 18.06
N LEU A 60 -13.52 -21.28 18.92
CA LEU A 60 -12.07 -21.08 19.07
C LEU A 60 -11.28 -21.47 17.81
N PRO A 61 -11.43 -22.69 17.26
CA PRO A 61 -10.71 -23.09 16.05
C PRO A 61 -11.09 -22.26 14.83
N VAL A 62 -12.37 -21.92 14.67
CA VAL A 62 -12.84 -21.08 13.55
C VAL A 62 -12.33 -19.65 13.70
N GLY A 63 -12.42 -19.07 14.90
CA GLY A 63 -11.90 -17.74 15.22
C GLY A 63 -10.40 -17.63 15.00
N CYS A 64 -9.61 -18.59 15.52
CA CYS A 64 -8.18 -18.65 15.27
C CYS A 64 -7.84 -18.85 13.78
N GLY A 65 -8.62 -19.66 13.06
CA GLY A 65 -8.47 -19.83 11.61
C GLY A 65 -8.72 -18.53 10.83
N THR A 66 -9.76 -17.78 11.18
CA THR A 66 -10.04 -16.48 10.57
C THR A 66 -8.98 -15.43 10.89
N VAL A 67 -8.45 -15.40 12.11
CA VAL A 67 -7.36 -14.49 12.48
C VAL A 67 -6.08 -14.84 11.73
N ALA A 68 -5.74 -16.13 11.59
CA ALA A 68 -4.57 -16.57 10.84
C ALA A 68 -4.68 -16.28 9.32
N LEU A 69 -5.90 -16.32 8.76
CA LEU A 69 -6.19 -15.89 7.40
C LEU A 69 -6.00 -14.37 7.22
N LEU A 70 -6.43 -13.57 8.21
CA LEU A 70 -6.31 -12.12 8.19
C LEU A 70 -4.90 -11.61 8.52
N SER A 71 -4.10 -12.38 9.26
CA SER A 71 -2.76 -11.99 9.73
C SER A 71 -1.63 -12.41 8.78
N GLY A 72 -1.92 -12.79 7.53
CA GLY A 72 -0.91 -13.12 6.52
C GLY A 72 -0.24 -14.49 6.68
N ALA A 73 -0.53 -15.28 7.73
CA ALA A 73 0.12 -16.57 7.96
C ALA A 73 -0.19 -17.61 6.85
N THR A 74 -1.30 -17.42 6.12
CA THR A 74 -1.63 -18.25 4.95
C THR A 74 -0.83 -17.91 3.70
N SER A 75 -0.27 -16.70 3.56
CA SER A 75 0.59 -16.39 2.40
C SER A 75 1.84 -17.27 2.46
N SER A 76 2.56 -17.29 3.59
CA SER A 76 3.78 -18.10 3.74
C SER A 76 3.56 -19.61 3.54
N VAL A 77 2.40 -20.15 3.95
CA VAL A 77 2.05 -21.56 3.71
C VAL A 77 1.67 -21.82 2.24
N LYS A 78 0.93 -20.92 1.61
CA LYS A 78 0.59 -21.00 0.18
C LYS A 78 1.85 -20.89 -0.69
N THR A 79 2.74 -19.95 -0.37
CA THR A 79 4.05 -19.77 -0.98
C THR A 79 4.92 -21.02 -0.82
N ALA A 80 4.97 -21.62 0.38
CA ALA A 80 5.72 -22.85 0.62
C ALA A 80 5.17 -24.08 -0.15
N ILE A 81 3.86 -24.13 -0.39
CA ILE A 81 3.22 -25.18 -1.20
C ILE A 81 3.48 -24.95 -2.70
N GLN A 82 3.41 -23.70 -3.17
CA GLN A 82 3.68 -23.34 -4.57
C GLN A 82 5.12 -23.62 -4.98
N ARG A 83 6.10 -23.37 -4.10
CA ARG A 83 7.52 -23.74 -4.28
C ARG A 83 7.74 -25.24 -4.54
N ARG A 84 6.77 -26.12 -4.24
CA ARG A 84 6.88 -27.56 -4.49
C ARG A 84 6.28 -28.01 -5.83
N LEU A 85 5.48 -27.17 -6.48
CA LEU A 85 4.73 -27.53 -7.69
C LEU A 85 5.31 -26.90 -8.96
N TYR A 86 6.06 -25.80 -8.81
CA TYR A 86 6.61 -25.01 -9.91
C TYR A 86 8.11 -24.72 -9.68
N GLU A 87 8.91 -24.71 -10.74
CA GLU A 87 10.34 -24.37 -10.67
C GLU A 87 10.52 -22.87 -10.41
N HIS A 88 9.69 -22.04 -11.06
CA HIS A 88 9.62 -20.60 -10.80
C HIS A 88 8.22 -20.19 -10.29
N PRO A 89 8.12 -19.22 -9.35
CA PRO A 89 6.84 -18.75 -8.83
C PRO A 89 5.87 -18.26 -9.91
N THR A 90 6.40 -17.69 -11.00
CA THR A 90 5.64 -17.16 -12.14
C THR A 90 5.25 -18.23 -13.17
N ASP A 91 5.79 -19.46 -13.09
CA ASP A 91 5.40 -20.55 -14.00
C ASP A 91 3.92 -20.91 -13.87
N ARG A 92 3.35 -20.68 -12.69
CA ARG A 92 1.92 -20.83 -12.47
C ARG A 92 1.14 -19.86 -13.33
N TRP A 93 1.59 -18.61 -13.49
CA TRP A 93 0.92 -17.59 -14.29
C TRP A 93 0.91 -17.99 -15.78
N LYS A 94 1.96 -18.67 -16.23
CA LYS A 94 2.05 -19.22 -17.59
C LYS A 94 1.08 -20.38 -17.85
N LYS A 95 0.64 -21.11 -16.80
CA LYS A 95 -0.08 -22.39 -16.92
C LYS A 95 -1.52 -22.37 -16.41
N GLU A 96 -1.82 -21.49 -15.47
CA GLU A 96 -3.12 -21.38 -14.81
C GLU A 96 -3.75 -20.00 -15.08
N TRP A 97 -5.06 -19.92 -14.92
CA TRP A 97 -5.73 -18.62 -14.92
C TRP A 97 -5.43 -17.88 -13.62
N VAL A 98 -4.88 -16.68 -13.74
CA VAL A 98 -4.54 -15.79 -12.62
C VAL A 98 -5.15 -14.41 -12.90
N THR A 99 -5.64 -13.75 -11.84
CA THR A 99 -6.08 -12.35 -11.93
C THR A 99 -4.90 -11.41 -11.69
N ASP A 100 -5.00 -10.21 -12.25
CA ASP A 100 -4.11 -9.09 -11.97
C ASP A 100 -3.86 -8.87 -10.46
N ASN A 101 -4.91 -8.79 -9.65
CA ASN A 101 -4.81 -8.67 -8.19
C ASN A 101 -4.06 -9.84 -7.56
N SER A 102 -4.35 -11.08 -7.97
CA SER A 102 -3.68 -12.24 -7.40
C SER A 102 -2.20 -12.33 -7.80
N ALA A 103 -1.84 -11.88 -9.01
CA ALA A 103 -0.45 -11.84 -9.47
C ALA A 103 0.32 -10.73 -8.73
N ALA A 104 -0.28 -9.55 -8.61
CA ALA A 104 0.31 -8.42 -7.91
C ALA A 104 0.53 -8.70 -6.42
N ASP A 105 -0.47 -9.26 -5.73
CA ASP A 105 -0.38 -9.65 -4.31
C ASP A 105 0.70 -10.73 -4.09
N GLU A 106 0.74 -11.75 -4.94
CA GLU A 106 1.74 -12.81 -4.84
C GLU A 106 3.16 -12.27 -5.03
N ALA A 107 3.36 -11.42 -6.03
CA ALA A 107 4.65 -10.79 -6.31
C ALA A 107 5.09 -9.89 -5.16
N ILE A 108 4.27 -8.92 -4.73
CA ILE A 108 4.68 -7.95 -3.71
C ILE A 108 5.03 -8.64 -2.39
N HIS A 109 4.21 -9.60 -1.94
CA HIS A 109 4.45 -10.30 -0.69
C HIS A 109 5.69 -11.18 -0.77
N THR A 110 5.83 -11.96 -1.84
CA THR A 110 6.94 -12.92 -1.94
C THR A 110 8.27 -12.21 -2.19
N MET A 111 8.30 -11.18 -3.03
CA MET A 111 9.50 -10.40 -3.29
C MET A 111 9.94 -9.63 -2.05
N LEU A 112 9.03 -9.01 -1.29
CA LEU A 112 9.42 -8.36 -0.02
C LEU A 112 9.86 -9.36 1.04
N GLU A 113 9.20 -10.51 1.16
CA GLU A 113 9.64 -11.59 2.06
C GLU A 113 11.04 -12.10 1.67
N ALA A 114 11.30 -12.29 0.39
CA ALA A 114 12.61 -12.67 -0.13
C ALA A 114 13.65 -11.59 0.19
N ALA A 115 13.30 -10.31 -0.02
CA ALA A 115 14.18 -9.20 0.23
C ALA A 115 14.57 -9.06 1.70
N ASP A 116 13.61 -9.19 2.61
CA ASP A 116 13.84 -9.17 4.06
C ASP A 116 14.65 -10.35 4.56
N ASN A 117 14.55 -11.51 3.91
CA ASN A 117 15.31 -12.71 4.27
C ASN A 117 16.66 -12.81 3.55
N GLY A 118 16.97 -11.89 2.63
CA GLY A 118 18.17 -11.95 1.79
C GLY A 118 18.19 -13.08 0.76
N ASP A 119 17.02 -13.61 0.40
CA ASP A 119 16.84 -14.67 -0.59
C ASP A 119 16.85 -14.07 -2.01
N ARG A 120 18.06 -13.80 -2.51
CA ARG A 120 18.26 -13.13 -3.81
C ARG A 120 17.70 -13.95 -4.97
N GLU A 121 17.97 -15.25 -4.99
CA GLU A 121 17.53 -16.15 -6.05
C GLU A 121 16.00 -16.14 -6.17
N LEU A 122 15.28 -16.18 -5.04
CA LEU A 122 13.83 -16.10 -5.06
C LEU A 122 13.34 -14.75 -5.58
N PHE A 123 13.92 -13.63 -5.11
CA PHE A 123 13.55 -12.29 -5.57
C PHE A 123 13.73 -12.15 -7.09
N GLU A 124 14.89 -12.58 -7.59
CA GLU A 124 15.25 -12.55 -9.02
C GLU A 124 14.32 -13.42 -9.87
N SER A 125 13.92 -14.58 -9.35
CA SER A 125 13.04 -15.52 -10.07
C SER A 125 11.63 -15.00 -10.38
N PHE A 126 11.21 -13.90 -9.74
CA PHE A 126 9.92 -13.26 -10.04
C PHE A 126 9.97 -12.40 -11.30
N PHE A 127 11.14 -11.91 -11.71
CA PHE A 127 11.25 -11.14 -12.94
C PHE A 127 11.00 -12.02 -14.17
N SER A 128 10.47 -11.44 -15.24
CA SER A 128 10.33 -12.17 -16.50
C SER A 128 11.70 -12.58 -17.04
N GLU A 129 11.75 -13.66 -17.82
CA GLU A 129 13.00 -14.11 -18.45
C GLU A 129 13.57 -13.03 -19.37
N GLU A 130 12.71 -12.26 -20.05
CA GLU A 130 13.16 -11.10 -20.84
C GLU A 130 13.95 -10.10 -19.98
N ILE A 131 13.45 -9.78 -18.79
CA ILE A 131 14.12 -8.86 -17.86
C ILE A 131 15.42 -9.46 -17.30
N GLN A 132 15.40 -10.73 -16.88
CA GLN A 132 16.57 -11.43 -16.36
C GLN A 132 17.71 -11.51 -17.39
N ASN A 133 17.37 -11.60 -18.68
CA ASN A 133 18.36 -11.65 -19.77
C ASN A 133 18.90 -10.27 -20.19
N ARG A 134 18.49 -9.16 -19.54
CA ARG A 134 19.01 -7.83 -19.87
C ARG A 134 20.48 -7.69 -19.43
N PRO A 135 21.36 -7.07 -20.25
CA PRO A 135 22.79 -6.97 -19.93
C PRO A 135 23.11 -6.25 -18.61
N ASP A 136 22.21 -5.38 -18.13
CA ASP A 136 22.36 -4.58 -16.92
C ASP A 136 21.57 -5.12 -15.71
N PHE A 137 20.92 -6.29 -15.82
CA PHE A 137 20.11 -6.90 -14.76
C PHE A 137 20.89 -7.07 -13.45
N GLU A 138 22.01 -7.79 -13.48
CA GLU A 138 22.86 -8.03 -12.31
C GLU A 138 23.32 -6.74 -11.64
N GLN A 139 23.73 -5.76 -12.44
CA GLN A 139 24.20 -4.47 -11.93
C GLN A 139 23.07 -3.70 -11.22
N ARG A 140 21.86 -3.70 -11.78
CA ARG A 140 20.69 -3.08 -11.15
C ARG A 140 20.28 -3.80 -9.88
N MET A 141 20.30 -5.13 -9.91
CA MET A 141 20.01 -5.96 -8.76
C MET A 141 20.98 -5.68 -7.60
N GLU A 142 22.29 -5.61 -7.87
CA GLU A 142 23.29 -5.24 -6.87
C GLU A 142 23.02 -3.86 -6.26
N ARG A 143 22.67 -2.86 -7.10
CA ARG A 143 22.31 -1.51 -6.62
C ARG A 143 21.05 -1.53 -5.75
N PHE A 144 20.05 -2.31 -6.12
CA PHE A 144 18.82 -2.49 -5.33
C PHE A 144 19.16 -3.03 -3.94
N TRP A 145 19.87 -4.15 -3.87
CA TRP A 145 20.24 -4.81 -2.61
C TRP A 145 21.10 -3.94 -1.70
N LYS A 146 22.00 -3.13 -2.28
CA LYS A 146 22.87 -2.23 -1.49
C LYS A 146 22.08 -1.15 -0.75
N LYS A 147 20.92 -0.74 -1.28
CA LYS A 147 20.10 0.34 -0.73
C LYS A 147 18.85 -0.15 -0.01
N TYR A 148 18.49 -1.42 -0.15
CA TYR A 148 17.29 -1.97 0.46
C TYR A 148 17.30 -1.78 2.00
N PRO A 149 16.27 -1.13 2.57
CA PRO A 149 16.27 -0.75 3.99
C PRO A 149 16.05 -1.95 4.94
N GLY A 150 15.47 -3.05 4.45
CA GLY A 150 15.14 -4.22 5.25
C GLY A 150 13.90 -4.04 6.13
N GLY A 151 13.25 -5.16 6.46
CA GLY A 151 12.13 -5.20 7.40
C GLY A 151 10.79 -4.69 6.85
N LEU A 152 10.64 -4.57 5.53
CA LEU A 152 9.42 -4.02 4.93
C LEU A 152 8.26 -5.04 4.86
N TYR A 153 8.52 -6.34 4.76
CA TYR A 153 7.47 -7.36 4.62
C TYR A 153 6.60 -7.50 5.87
N ARG A 154 7.17 -7.27 7.05
CA ARG A 154 6.49 -7.43 8.34
C ARG A 154 5.60 -6.24 8.70
N GLU A 155 5.89 -5.10 8.10
CA GLU A 155 5.16 -3.86 8.31
C GLU A 155 4.06 -3.78 7.25
N GLY A 156 2.81 -3.75 7.68
CA GLY A 156 1.65 -4.04 6.82
C GLY A 156 1.65 -3.29 5.48
N ILE A 157 1.67 -4.05 4.38
CA ILE A 157 1.63 -3.55 3.01
C ILE A 157 0.22 -3.05 2.68
N LYS A 158 0.11 -1.79 2.23
CA LYS A 158 -1.17 -1.18 1.87
C LYS A 158 -1.18 -0.86 0.37
N PRO A 159 -2.18 -1.34 -0.40
CA PRO A 159 -2.35 -0.86 -1.77
C PRO A 159 -2.78 0.61 -1.75
N GLU A 160 -2.11 1.47 -2.52
CA GLU A 160 -2.49 2.88 -2.68
C GLU A 160 -3.68 3.02 -3.64
N ASN A 161 -3.77 2.14 -4.62
CA ASN A 161 -4.86 2.04 -5.59
C ASN A 161 -5.15 0.57 -5.89
N GLY A 162 -6.30 0.30 -6.53
CA GLY A 162 -6.52 -1.02 -7.15
C GLY A 162 -5.48 -1.31 -8.23
N VAL A 163 -5.25 -2.59 -8.54
CA VAL A 163 -4.38 -2.97 -9.65
C VAL A 163 -5.02 -2.52 -10.96
N SER A 164 -4.27 -1.75 -11.74
CA SER A 164 -4.62 -1.35 -13.11
C SER A 164 -4.14 -2.44 -14.06
N GLY A 165 -5.06 -3.19 -14.66
CA GLY A 165 -4.72 -4.25 -15.61
C GLY A 165 -5.21 -3.97 -17.03
N GLY A 166 -4.36 -4.28 -18.01
CA GLY A 166 -4.70 -4.34 -19.43
C GLY A 166 -4.91 -5.78 -19.90
N ALA A 167 -5.75 -5.94 -20.94
CA ALA A 167 -5.86 -7.21 -21.66
C ALA A 167 -6.03 -6.95 -23.16
N SER A 168 -5.18 -7.58 -23.97
CA SER A 168 -5.29 -7.61 -25.42
C SER A 168 -5.62 -9.02 -25.90
N TYR A 169 -6.54 -9.10 -26.86
CA TYR A 169 -7.00 -10.34 -27.47
C TYR A 169 -6.90 -10.20 -28.99
N ASP A 170 -5.93 -10.87 -29.61
CA ASP A 170 -5.70 -10.78 -31.05
C ASP A 170 -5.58 -12.18 -31.65
N HIS A 171 -6.58 -12.61 -32.43
CA HIS A 171 -6.59 -13.89 -33.15
C HIS A 171 -6.23 -15.16 -32.33
N GLY A 172 -6.53 -15.17 -31.02
CA GLY A 172 -6.21 -16.28 -30.12
C GLY A 172 -4.97 -16.03 -29.26
N SER A 173 -4.20 -14.99 -29.58
CA SER A 173 -3.13 -14.45 -28.75
C SER A 173 -3.72 -13.61 -27.62
N VAL A 174 -3.25 -13.84 -26.39
CA VAL A 174 -3.71 -13.14 -25.19
C VAL A 174 -2.51 -12.55 -24.48
N VAL A 175 -2.54 -11.23 -24.28
CA VAL A 175 -1.58 -10.49 -23.46
C VAL A 175 -2.32 -9.84 -22.32
N LYS A 176 -1.82 -9.99 -21.09
CA LYS A 176 -2.36 -9.32 -19.91
C LYS A 176 -1.24 -8.78 -19.02
N ASP A 177 -1.39 -7.51 -18.69
CA ASP A 177 -0.46 -6.71 -17.91
C ASP A 177 -1.14 -6.16 -16.66
N GLY A 178 -0.35 -5.80 -15.66
CA GLY A 178 -0.80 -5.23 -14.40
C GLY A 178 0.18 -4.19 -13.88
N TYR A 179 -0.37 -3.13 -13.31
CA TYR A 179 0.35 -2.08 -12.59
C TYR A 179 -0.27 -1.89 -11.22
N ALA A 180 0.57 -1.85 -10.18
CA ALA A 180 0.14 -1.63 -8.81
C ALA A 180 1.09 -0.67 -8.08
N THR A 181 0.56 0.13 -7.16
CA THR A 181 1.36 0.92 -6.23
C THR A 181 1.00 0.54 -4.80
N TYR A 182 2.03 0.32 -3.99
CA TYR A 182 1.90 0.00 -2.57
C TYR A 182 2.60 1.05 -1.72
N SER A 183 2.10 1.26 -0.50
CA SER A 183 2.77 2.01 0.55
C SER A 183 3.01 1.13 1.77
N ILE A 184 4.11 1.42 2.46
CA ILE A 184 4.55 0.71 3.66
C ILE A 184 5.08 1.75 4.63
N GLU A 185 4.57 1.74 5.87
CA GLU A 185 5.13 2.53 6.96
C GLU A 185 6.01 1.61 7.79
N SER A 186 7.32 1.88 7.83
CA SER A 186 8.29 1.07 8.58
C SER A 186 9.23 1.99 9.35
N GLY A 187 9.36 1.77 10.66
CA GLY A 187 10.23 2.57 11.51
C GLY A 187 9.91 4.08 11.54
N GLY A 188 8.65 4.46 11.32
CA GLY A 188 8.22 5.86 11.21
C GLY A 188 8.64 6.55 9.90
N GLN A 189 8.98 5.77 8.87
CA GLN A 189 9.26 6.24 7.51
C GLN A 189 8.30 5.58 6.53
N TRP A 190 7.91 6.33 5.49
CA TRP A 190 7.07 5.83 4.42
C TRP A 190 7.90 5.38 3.23
N TYR A 191 7.56 4.22 2.71
CA TYR A 191 8.11 3.61 1.50
C TYR A 191 7.00 3.34 0.50
N PHE A 192 7.33 3.45 -0.77
CA PHE A 192 6.41 3.28 -1.89
C PHE A 192 7.01 2.32 -2.90
N ILE A 193 6.19 1.39 -3.39
CA ILE A 193 6.59 0.41 -4.38
C ILE A 193 5.70 0.52 -5.60
N SER A 194 6.31 0.75 -6.76
CA SER A 194 5.66 0.58 -8.07
C SER A 194 5.99 -0.81 -8.59
N LEU A 195 4.96 -1.58 -8.90
CA LEU A 195 5.04 -2.94 -9.41
C LEU A 195 4.39 -3.00 -10.80
N GLU A 196 5.15 -3.45 -11.79
CA GLU A 196 4.69 -3.77 -13.13
C GLU A 196 4.89 -5.26 -13.39
N LEU A 197 3.89 -5.89 -14.01
CA LEU A 197 3.93 -7.32 -14.29
C LEU A 197 3.18 -7.67 -15.57
N HIS A 198 3.64 -8.70 -16.24
CA HIS A 198 2.88 -9.44 -17.25
C HIS A 198 2.49 -10.79 -16.66
N TYR A 199 1.19 -11.06 -16.53
CA TYR A 199 0.71 -12.30 -15.92
C TYR A 199 0.14 -13.29 -16.93
N GLN A 200 0.03 -12.90 -18.21
CA GLN A 200 -0.29 -13.80 -19.30
C GLN A 200 0.25 -13.25 -20.62
N ASP A 201 1.00 -14.07 -21.35
CA ASP A 201 1.36 -13.82 -22.74
C ASP A 201 1.47 -15.18 -23.45
N THR A 202 0.57 -15.44 -24.39
CA THR A 202 0.50 -16.75 -25.08
C THR A 202 1.59 -16.94 -26.12
N ASP A 203 2.06 -15.85 -26.72
CA ASP A 203 2.98 -15.88 -27.85
C ASP A 203 4.42 -15.67 -27.37
N HIS A 204 4.58 -14.96 -26.26
CA HIS A 204 5.84 -14.63 -25.62
C HIS A 204 5.84 -15.01 -24.13
N PRO A 205 5.80 -16.31 -23.78
CA PRO A 205 5.78 -16.75 -22.38
C PRO A 205 7.02 -16.30 -21.58
N GLU A 206 8.14 -15.98 -22.24
CA GLU A 206 9.35 -15.39 -21.65
C GLU A 206 9.11 -14.00 -21.05
N LYS A 207 8.04 -13.30 -21.46
CA LYS A 207 7.65 -11.99 -20.94
C LYS A 207 6.84 -12.08 -19.66
N VAL A 208 6.27 -13.24 -19.35
CA VAL A 208 5.46 -13.44 -18.15
C VAL A 208 6.34 -13.40 -16.90
N GLY A 209 6.00 -12.51 -15.98
CA GLY A 209 6.72 -12.22 -14.75
C GLY A 209 6.63 -10.74 -14.38
N VAL A 210 7.37 -10.35 -13.35
CA VAL A 210 7.54 -8.95 -12.97
C VAL A 210 8.40 -8.26 -14.03
N THR A 211 7.89 -7.17 -14.56
CA THR A 211 8.56 -6.34 -15.58
C THR A 211 9.11 -5.06 -14.99
N GLY A 212 8.65 -4.66 -13.81
CA GLY A 212 9.13 -3.48 -13.08
C GLY A 212 8.95 -3.62 -11.57
N PHE A 213 9.99 -3.31 -10.80
CA PHE A 213 9.97 -3.24 -9.34
C PHE A 213 10.80 -2.05 -8.86
N ILE A 214 10.13 -0.96 -8.47
CA ILE A 214 10.78 0.27 -8.02
C ILE A 214 10.35 0.54 -6.59
N LEU A 215 11.30 0.51 -5.66
CA LEU A 215 11.12 0.93 -4.27
C LEU A 215 11.67 2.35 -4.12
N GLY A 216 10.90 3.24 -3.50
CA GLY A 216 11.34 4.59 -3.12
C GLY A 216 10.90 4.95 -1.71
N ASP A 217 11.62 5.86 -1.07
CA ASP A 217 11.13 6.49 0.16
C ASP A 217 10.15 7.64 -0.14
N LEU A 218 9.65 8.26 0.93
CA LEU A 218 8.72 9.39 0.84
C LEU A 218 9.26 10.55 -0.01
N VAL A 219 10.55 10.89 0.16
CA VAL A 219 11.18 11.98 -0.60
C VAL A 219 11.23 11.64 -2.07
N ARG A 220 11.68 10.45 -2.44
CA ARG A 220 11.72 10.07 -3.85
C ARG A 220 10.33 10.05 -4.45
N ARG A 221 9.33 9.52 -3.74
CA ARG A 221 7.95 9.52 -4.23
C ARG A 221 7.44 10.95 -4.48
N ALA A 222 7.76 11.90 -3.60
CA ALA A 222 7.41 13.30 -3.80
C ALA A 222 8.10 13.90 -5.04
N LEU A 223 9.41 13.68 -5.22
CA LEU A 223 10.15 14.13 -6.41
C LEU A 223 9.55 13.56 -7.70
N LEU A 224 9.18 12.28 -7.71
CA LEU A 224 8.55 11.65 -8.88
C LEU A 224 7.21 12.28 -9.24
N LEU A 225 6.42 12.67 -8.24
CA LEU A 225 5.15 13.35 -8.47
C LEU A 225 5.34 14.78 -9.01
N GLU A 226 6.43 15.45 -8.63
CA GLU A 226 6.79 16.75 -9.21
C GLU A 226 7.28 16.60 -10.66
N GLU A 227 8.19 15.66 -10.91
CA GLU A 227 8.73 15.34 -12.25
C GLU A 227 7.62 14.95 -13.23
N ALA A 228 6.65 14.12 -12.82
CA ALA A 228 5.55 13.66 -13.68
C ALA A 228 4.59 14.79 -14.11
N ASN A 229 4.57 15.93 -13.40
CA ASN A 229 3.80 17.10 -13.82
C ASN A 229 4.58 18.03 -14.74
N ASP A 230 5.89 17.86 -14.84
CA ASP A 230 6.70 18.54 -15.84
C ASP A 230 6.61 17.79 -17.17
N VAL A 231 5.84 18.35 -18.11
CA VAL A 231 5.59 17.81 -19.46
C VAL A 231 6.89 17.63 -20.28
N THR A 232 8.02 18.13 -19.79
CA THR A 232 9.32 18.04 -20.46
C THR A 232 10.23 16.93 -19.96
N SER A 233 9.84 16.17 -18.92
CA SER A 233 10.70 15.11 -18.40
C SER A 233 10.62 13.84 -19.26
N GLU A 234 11.69 13.53 -19.99
CA GLU A 234 11.92 12.20 -20.55
C GLU A 234 12.30 11.27 -19.39
N TYR A 235 11.31 10.66 -18.76
CA TYR A 235 11.54 9.76 -17.64
C TYR A 235 11.98 8.38 -18.15
N GLU A 236 13.27 8.08 -18.05
CA GLU A 236 13.79 6.73 -18.30
C GLU A 236 13.40 5.81 -17.12
N MET A 237 12.28 5.09 -17.26
CA MET A 237 11.81 4.18 -16.21
C MET A 237 12.82 3.03 -16.03
N SER A 238 13.52 3.03 -14.90
CA SER A 238 14.29 1.86 -14.46
C SER A 238 13.32 0.73 -14.13
N TYR A 239 13.58 -0.47 -14.63
CA TYR A 239 12.75 -1.65 -14.33
C TYR A 239 13.07 -2.29 -12.97
N ILE A 240 14.26 -2.00 -12.40
CA ILE A 240 14.63 -2.42 -11.03
C ILE A 240 15.37 -1.25 -10.39
N ASP A 241 14.84 -0.73 -9.28
CA ASP A 241 15.54 0.30 -8.53
C ASP A 241 15.13 0.36 -7.06
N CYS A 242 16.07 0.82 -6.23
CA CYS A 242 15.84 1.16 -4.83
C CYS A 242 16.34 2.60 -4.64
N GLN A 243 15.38 3.52 -4.58
CA GLN A 243 15.60 4.95 -4.59
C GLN A 243 15.35 5.53 -3.21
N ILE A 244 16.30 5.29 -2.31
CA ILE A 244 16.32 5.91 -0.98
C ILE A 244 17.10 7.22 -1.08
N ASN A 245 16.44 8.33 -0.72
CA ASN A 245 17.09 9.62 -0.61
C ASN A 245 17.98 9.63 0.64
N ASN A 246 19.24 10.00 0.45
CA ASN A 246 20.21 10.14 1.55
C ASN A 246 20.59 11.60 1.78
N ASP A 247 19.99 12.54 1.06
CA ASP A 247 20.23 13.96 1.26
C ASP A 247 19.34 14.49 2.39
N PRO A 248 19.90 14.80 3.58
CA PRO A 248 19.13 15.29 4.71
C PRO A 248 18.61 16.72 4.53
N SER A 249 19.04 17.43 3.47
CA SER A 249 18.55 18.77 3.17
C SER A 249 17.21 18.78 2.45
N ILE A 250 16.79 17.62 1.91
CA ILE A 250 15.50 17.46 1.24
C ILE A 250 14.56 16.72 2.18
N GLU A 251 13.53 17.40 2.64
CA GLU A 251 12.46 16.82 3.44
C GLU A 251 11.23 16.58 2.55
N ALA A 252 10.45 15.57 2.90
CA ALA A 252 9.12 15.38 2.34
C ALA A 252 8.14 15.06 3.46
N LYS A 253 6.90 15.50 3.27
CA LYS A 253 5.78 15.20 4.15
C LYS A 253 4.66 14.57 3.36
N ARG A 254 3.88 13.71 4.02
CA ARG A 254 2.63 13.23 3.48
C ARG A 254 1.55 14.22 3.88
N ILE A 255 0.82 14.75 2.91
CA ILE A 255 -0.24 15.76 3.12
C ILE A 255 -1.46 15.30 2.36
N GLY A 256 -2.57 15.03 3.06
CA GLY A 256 -3.77 14.45 2.46
C GLY A 256 -3.53 13.09 1.82
N GLY A 257 -2.60 12.30 2.37
CA GLY A 257 -2.18 11.01 1.82
C GLY A 257 -1.15 11.12 0.69
N ILE A 258 -0.83 12.32 0.20
CA ILE A 258 0.05 12.54 -0.95
C ILE A 258 1.43 13.01 -0.49
N PRO A 259 2.53 12.37 -0.92
CA PRO A 259 3.89 12.85 -0.68
C PRO A 259 4.18 14.19 -1.38
N ARG A 260 4.73 15.15 -0.64
CA ARG A 260 5.12 16.48 -1.11
C ARG A 260 6.51 16.83 -0.60
N ILE A 261 7.34 17.47 -1.43
CA ILE A 261 8.59 18.06 -0.97
C ILE A 261 8.25 19.21 -0.02
N TRP A 262 8.92 19.23 1.12
CA TRP A 262 8.62 20.14 2.21
C TRP A 262 9.82 21.02 2.51
N ASN A 263 9.61 22.33 2.43
CA ASN A 263 10.59 23.33 2.81
C ASN A 263 10.12 23.97 4.12
N GLU A 264 10.80 23.66 5.22
CA GLU A 264 10.49 24.31 6.49
C GLU A 264 10.86 25.79 6.42
N THR A 265 9.94 26.64 6.85
CA THR A 265 10.08 28.09 6.80
C THR A 265 10.43 28.63 8.19
N PRO A 266 11.28 29.67 8.31
CA PRO A 266 11.68 30.22 9.60
C PRO A 266 10.56 30.99 10.32
N GLU A 267 9.49 31.36 9.61
CA GLU A 267 8.35 32.10 10.14
C GLU A 267 7.55 31.29 11.16
N GLN A 268 6.93 31.99 12.10
CA GLN A 268 6.14 31.34 13.15
C GLN A 268 4.86 30.73 12.56
N LYS A 269 4.68 29.42 12.76
CA LYS A 269 3.43 28.73 12.40
C LYS A 269 2.23 29.31 13.17
N LEU A 270 1.18 29.62 12.42
CA LEU A 270 -0.09 30.11 12.94
C LEU A 270 -1.01 28.95 13.32
N THR A 271 -1.90 29.18 14.29
CA THR A 271 -3.01 28.26 14.57
C THR A 271 -4.02 28.26 13.42
N LYS A 272 -4.87 27.24 13.36
CA LYS A 272 -5.93 27.17 12.34
C LYS A 272 -6.89 28.36 12.41
N GLU A 273 -7.22 28.85 13.61
CA GLU A 273 -8.09 30.02 13.78
C GLU A 273 -7.44 31.30 13.26
N GLU A 274 -6.18 31.56 13.62
CA GLU A 274 -5.42 32.73 13.15
C GLU A 274 -5.28 32.73 11.62
N MET A 275 -4.99 31.56 11.04
CA MET A 275 -4.86 31.42 9.60
C MET A 275 -6.20 31.64 8.88
N ARG A 276 -7.31 31.12 9.40
CA ARG A 276 -8.66 31.35 8.85
C ARG A 276 -9.02 32.84 8.87
N ASP A 277 -8.74 33.53 9.97
CA ASP A 277 -8.99 34.97 10.09
C ASP A 277 -8.19 35.76 9.05
N LEU A 278 -6.92 35.40 8.81
CA LEU A 278 -6.10 36.02 7.76
C LEU A 278 -6.65 35.74 6.36
N LEU A 279 -7.02 34.50 6.05
CA LEU A 279 -7.57 34.12 4.75
C LEU A 279 -8.85 34.88 4.41
N SER A 280 -9.64 35.28 5.41
CA SER A 280 -10.84 36.12 5.21
C SER A 280 -10.52 37.52 4.68
N ALA A 281 -9.30 38.01 4.91
CA ALA A 281 -8.83 39.34 4.53
C ALA A 281 -7.83 39.32 3.36
N CYS A 282 -7.34 38.15 2.94
CA CYS A 282 -6.40 37.98 1.83
C CYS A 282 -7.12 37.53 0.56
N TYR A 283 -6.75 38.06 -0.60
CA TYR A 283 -7.27 37.64 -1.90
C TYR A 283 -6.31 36.68 -2.62
N SER A 284 -5.01 36.82 -2.39
CA SER A 284 -3.94 36.05 -3.02
C SER A 284 -3.01 35.41 -2.00
N VAL A 285 -2.22 34.43 -2.46
CA VAL A 285 -1.13 33.85 -1.67
C VAL A 285 -0.06 34.91 -1.39
N GLN A 286 0.18 35.85 -2.32
CA GLN A 286 1.06 37.00 -2.07
C GLN A 286 0.61 37.84 -0.88
N ASP A 287 -0.70 38.05 -0.69
CA ASP A 287 -1.20 38.82 0.46
C ASP A 287 -0.87 38.14 1.81
N LEU A 288 -0.81 36.79 1.84
CA LEU A 288 -0.37 36.05 3.03
C LEU A 288 1.11 36.30 3.31
N ILE A 289 1.95 36.23 2.27
CA ILE A 289 3.38 36.51 2.36
C ILE A 289 3.60 37.95 2.87
N ASP A 290 2.92 38.93 2.28
CA ASP A 290 3.04 40.36 2.63
C ASP A 290 2.56 40.66 4.06
N LYS A 291 1.67 39.84 4.62
CA LYS A 291 1.23 39.90 6.02
C LYS A 291 2.15 39.16 6.99
N GLY A 292 3.25 38.58 6.50
CA GLY A 292 4.29 37.96 7.32
C GLY A 292 4.05 36.48 7.65
N VAL A 293 3.18 35.79 6.90
CA VAL A 293 2.99 34.33 7.03
C VAL A 293 4.24 33.57 6.54
N GLY A 294 4.98 34.16 5.59
CA GLY A 294 6.12 33.54 4.92
C GLY A 294 5.74 32.86 3.60
N GLU A 295 6.74 32.33 2.90
CA GLU A 295 6.53 31.54 1.68
C GLU A 295 5.81 30.22 1.99
N PRO A 296 5.09 29.62 1.03
CA PRO A 296 4.52 28.29 1.20
C PRO A 296 5.61 27.25 1.51
N ASN A 297 5.27 26.25 2.33
CA ASN A 297 6.16 25.15 2.64
C ASN A 297 6.23 24.11 1.50
N ALA A 298 5.15 23.97 0.73
CA ALA A 298 5.13 23.15 -0.48
C ALA A 298 4.22 23.78 -1.53
N GLU A 299 4.57 23.59 -2.80
CA GLU A 299 3.81 24.07 -3.96
C GLU A 299 3.72 22.96 -4.99
N PHE A 300 2.57 22.80 -5.63
CA PHE A 300 2.34 21.74 -6.60
C PHE A 300 1.46 22.24 -7.74
N LYS A 301 1.91 22.06 -8.98
CA LYS A 301 1.12 22.39 -10.16
C LYS A 301 0.15 21.26 -10.45
N MET A 302 -1.14 21.57 -10.56
CA MET A 302 -2.16 20.56 -10.88
C MET A 302 -1.99 20.06 -12.32
N SER A 303 -2.05 18.73 -12.52
CA SER A 303 -1.80 18.08 -13.81
C SER A 303 -2.77 18.48 -14.92
N ASN A 304 -3.99 18.87 -14.56
CA ASN A 304 -5.01 19.39 -15.48
C ASN A 304 -4.80 20.86 -15.88
N ALA A 305 -3.69 21.47 -15.44
CA ALA A 305 -3.33 22.87 -15.66
C ALA A 305 -4.35 23.90 -15.16
N THR A 306 -5.24 23.54 -14.21
CA THR A 306 -6.28 24.47 -13.71
C THR A 306 -5.83 25.32 -12.53
N GLY A 307 -4.62 25.11 -12.00
CA GLY A 307 -4.11 25.89 -10.88
C GLY A 307 -2.93 25.23 -10.16
N TYR A 308 -2.72 25.71 -8.94
CA TYR A 308 -1.66 25.29 -8.04
C TYR A 308 -2.26 24.92 -6.69
N GLU A 309 -1.71 23.89 -6.06
CA GLU A 309 -1.91 23.61 -4.65
C GLU A 309 -0.72 24.20 -3.90
N VAL A 310 -0.99 24.99 -2.86
CA VAL A 310 0.05 25.53 -1.97
C VAL A 310 -0.26 25.15 -0.54
N TYR A 311 0.78 24.84 0.22
CA TYR A 311 0.64 24.25 1.54
C TYR A 311 1.42 25.04 2.59
N TYR A 312 0.81 25.22 3.76
CA TYR A 312 1.43 25.85 4.93
C TYR A 312 1.31 24.94 6.15
N GLY A 313 2.39 24.83 6.93
CA GLY A 313 2.37 24.13 8.21
C GLY A 313 1.63 24.96 9.26
N LEU A 314 0.69 24.33 9.97
CA LEU A 314 -0.07 24.97 11.04
C LEU A 314 0.47 24.54 12.40
N LYS A 315 0.29 25.43 13.38
CA LYS A 315 0.53 25.11 14.77
C LYS A 315 -0.60 24.23 15.29
N SER A 316 -0.27 22.98 15.60
CA SER A 316 -1.20 22.04 16.20
C SER A 316 -1.31 22.20 17.71
N SER A 317 -2.53 22.07 18.24
CA SER A 317 -2.82 22.02 19.68
C SER A 317 -2.95 20.60 20.23
N ASP A 318 -3.15 19.60 19.37
CA ASP A 318 -3.42 18.20 19.74
C ASP A 318 -2.23 17.26 19.47
N GLY A 319 -1.14 17.78 18.90
CA GLY A 319 0.06 17.02 18.58
C GLY A 319 0.01 16.28 17.23
N ARG A 320 -1.14 16.26 16.54
CA ARG A 320 -1.24 15.80 15.15
C ARG A 320 -0.77 16.92 14.24
N GLU A 321 0.11 16.64 13.28
CA GLU A 321 0.50 17.65 12.30
C GLU A 321 -0.72 18.12 11.48
N GLN A 322 -0.78 19.42 11.26
CA GLN A 322 -1.88 20.09 10.56
C GLN A 322 -1.30 20.97 9.47
N PHE A 323 -1.97 20.98 8.32
CA PHE A 323 -1.57 21.75 7.16
C PHE A 323 -2.75 22.54 6.65
N LEU A 324 -2.50 23.76 6.16
CA LEU A 324 -3.44 24.46 5.30
C LEU A 324 -3.14 24.04 3.87
N HIS A 325 -4.15 23.54 3.16
CA HIS A 325 -4.11 23.34 1.71
C HIS A 325 -4.90 24.46 1.04
N ILE A 326 -4.24 25.26 0.22
CA ILE A 326 -4.87 26.27 -0.61
C ILE A 326 -4.82 25.83 -2.07
N THR A 327 -5.94 25.94 -2.77
CA THR A 327 -5.96 25.95 -4.24
C THR A 327 -5.85 27.38 -4.71
N ALA A 328 -4.90 27.68 -5.60
CA ALA A 328 -4.61 29.01 -6.13
C ALA A 328 -4.51 29.00 -7.65
N SER A 329 -4.70 30.16 -8.29
CA SER A 329 -4.60 30.28 -9.75
C SER A 329 -3.15 30.20 -10.27
N GLN A 330 -2.20 30.63 -9.45
CA GLN A 330 -0.75 30.63 -9.67
C GLN A 330 -0.07 30.42 -8.30
N PRO A 331 1.25 30.10 -8.22
CA PRO A 331 1.93 29.88 -6.93
C PRO A 331 1.70 31.02 -5.93
N ARG A 332 1.78 32.27 -6.41
CA ARG A 332 1.52 33.48 -5.61
C ARG A 332 0.20 34.16 -5.97
N GLY A 333 -0.66 33.44 -6.71
CA GLY A 333 -1.85 33.97 -7.34
C GLY A 333 -3.05 34.08 -6.40
N ARG A 334 -4.21 34.31 -7.01
CA ARG A 334 -5.50 34.39 -6.34
C ARG A 334 -5.82 33.07 -5.62
N ILE A 335 -6.29 33.17 -4.38
CA ILE A 335 -6.80 32.06 -3.59
C ILE A 335 -8.19 31.69 -4.12
N ILE A 336 -8.36 30.42 -4.50
CA ILE A 336 -9.62 29.84 -4.99
C ILE A 336 -10.37 29.19 -3.84
N SER A 337 -9.70 28.37 -3.03
CA SER A 337 -10.29 27.69 -1.86
C SER A 337 -9.19 27.32 -0.88
N GLY A 338 -9.55 27.05 0.37
CA GLY A 338 -8.62 26.57 1.39
C GLY A 338 -9.26 25.58 2.33
N TYR A 339 -8.55 24.50 2.66
CA TYR A 339 -9.00 23.39 3.49
C TYR A 339 -7.96 23.04 4.56
N LEU A 340 -8.43 22.45 5.64
CA LEU A 340 -7.55 21.82 6.63
C LEU A 340 -7.12 20.44 6.13
N CYS A 341 -5.85 20.14 6.25
CA CYS A 341 -5.26 18.85 5.88
C CYS A 341 -4.48 18.25 7.05
N TYR A 342 -4.43 16.93 7.04
CA TYR A 342 -3.60 16.11 7.92
C TYR A 342 -2.66 15.26 7.07
N GLU A 343 -1.92 14.35 7.70
CA GLU A 343 -0.97 13.49 7.00
C GLU A 343 -1.66 12.58 5.95
N ASP A 344 -2.80 12.02 6.31
CA ASP A 344 -3.52 10.96 5.61
C ASP A 344 -4.80 11.42 4.90
N GLU A 345 -5.34 12.58 5.26
CA GLU A 345 -6.63 13.06 4.75
C GLU A 345 -6.71 14.59 4.61
N THR A 346 -7.53 15.04 3.67
CA THR A 346 -7.98 16.43 3.56
C THR A 346 -9.40 16.53 4.08
N ASP A 347 -9.62 17.41 5.06
CA ASP A 347 -10.95 17.67 5.63
C ASP A 347 -11.68 18.69 4.75
N TYR A 348 -12.36 18.18 3.72
CA TYR A 348 -13.17 18.99 2.81
C TYR A 348 -14.42 19.57 3.46
N ASP A 349 -14.86 19.04 4.60
CA ASP A 349 -15.98 19.59 5.37
C ASP A 349 -15.54 20.80 6.21
N PHE A 350 -14.24 20.95 6.47
CA PHE A 350 -13.65 22.07 7.21
C PHE A 350 -12.99 23.09 6.27
N GLU A 351 -13.82 23.94 5.67
CA GLU A 351 -13.34 25.06 4.87
C GLU A 351 -12.57 26.07 5.74
N MET A 352 -11.31 26.30 5.38
CA MET A 352 -10.47 27.39 5.92
C MET A 352 -10.70 28.69 5.14
N CYS A 353 -11.02 28.57 3.86
CA CYS A 353 -11.40 29.66 2.96
C CYS A 353 -12.46 29.13 1.97
N PRO A 354 -13.66 29.72 1.92
CA PRO A 354 -14.72 29.26 1.03
C PRO A 354 -14.31 29.42 -0.43
N PHE A 355 -14.92 28.64 -1.32
CA PHE A 355 -14.66 28.70 -2.75
C PHE A 355 -14.96 30.10 -3.34
N ARG A 356 -14.00 30.64 -4.10
CA ARG A 356 -14.05 31.93 -4.77
C ARG A 356 -13.95 31.70 -6.28
N PRO A 357 -15.07 31.63 -7.02
CA PRO A 357 -15.05 31.34 -8.45
C PRO A 357 -14.26 32.40 -9.21
N VAL A 358 -13.38 31.97 -10.13
CA VAL A 358 -12.69 32.89 -11.05
C VAL A 358 -13.77 33.73 -11.74
N GLU A 359 -13.81 35.01 -11.41
CA GLU A 359 -14.62 35.94 -12.18
C GLU A 359 -13.86 36.09 -13.49
N ASN A 360 -14.54 35.87 -14.62
CA ASN A 360 -13.95 36.18 -15.91
C ASN A 360 -13.73 37.69 -15.92
N ASP A 361 -12.50 38.11 -15.60
CA ASP A 361 -12.05 39.45 -15.91
C ASP A 361 -12.00 39.54 -17.44
N ASP A 362 -13.02 40.18 -18.02
CA ASP A 362 -13.09 40.56 -19.45
C ASP A 362 -11.93 41.51 -19.85
#